data_AF-A0A2T1E0U8-F1
#
_entry.id   AF-A0A2T1E0U8-F1
#
_cell.length_a   1.000
_cell.length_b   1.000
_cell.length_c   1.000
_cell.angle_alpha   90.00
_cell.angle_beta   90.00
_cell.angle_gamma   90.00
#
_symmetry.space_group_name_H-M   'P 1'
#
loop_
_entity.id
_entity.type
_entity.pdbx_description
1 polymer ?
#
loop_
_entity_poly.entity_id
_entity_poly.type
_entity_poly.pdbx_seq_one_letter_code
_entity_poly.pdbx_strand_id
1 'polypeptide(L)'
;MFTLQRLDQSRDFAKKKELIGDFKNPGRAWQREPEEVNVHDFPSDGVVRATPYGIYDVIHNLGYVYVGISADTPEFAVDAICHWWQRQDRPRLAHENKLLILCDAGGSNGYRTRNWKKQLQESLVDPYKLEVMVCHYPSLRLSASGL
;
A
#
# COMPACT_ATOMS: atom_id res chain seq x y z
N MET A 1 21.35 -1.92 -5.60
CA MET A 1 20.21 -0.99 -5.49
C MET A 1 18.99 -1.77 -5.88
N PHE A 2 18.02 -1.90 -4.97
CA PHE A 2 16.84 -2.74 -5.19
C PHE A 2 15.59 -1.87 -5.21
N THR A 3 14.65 -2.25 -6.07
CA THR A 3 13.54 -1.39 -6.47
C THR A 3 12.24 -1.95 -5.94
N LEU A 4 11.61 -1.16 -5.08
CA LEU A 4 10.22 -1.30 -4.73
C LEU A 4 9.37 -0.33 -5.52
N GLN A 5 8.21 -0.79 -5.93
CA GLN A 5 7.15 0.03 -6.47
C GLN A 5 5.90 -0.13 -5.61
N ARG A 6 5.24 0.96 -5.26
CA ARG A 6 3.88 0.86 -4.69
C ARG A 6 2.94 0.33 -5.77
N LEU A 7 2.12 -0.68 -5.46
CA LEU A 7 1.17 -1.32 -6.41
C LEU A 7 0.07 -0.41 -6.97
N ASP A 8 0.05 0.88 -6.61
CA ASP A 8 -0.99 1.87 -6.92
C ASP A 8 -1.04 2.31 -8.40
N GLN A 9 -0.30 1.65 -9.30
CA GLN A 9 -0.38 1.95 -10.73
C GLN A 9 -1.62 1.39 -11.43
N SER A 10 -2.32 0.43 -10.80
CA SER A 10 -3.72 0.15 -11.14
C SER A 10 -4.60 0.89 -10.13
N ARG A 11 -5.53 1.71 -10.63
CA ARG A 11 -6.43 2.57 -9.82
C ARG A 11 -7.25 1.83 -8.76
N ASP A 12 -7.22 0.50 -8.73
CA ASP A 12 -8.25 -0.32 -8.10
C ASP A 12 -7.79 -1.12 -6.86
N PHE A 13 -6.48 -1.36 -6.66
CA PHE A 13 -6.06 -2.34 -5.64
C PHE A 13 -5.70 -1.78 -4.24
N ALA A 14 -5.29 -0.51 -4.12
CA ALA A 14 -4.84 0.05 -2.84
C ALA A 14 -5.61 1.30 -2.37
N LYS A 15 -6.42 1.91 -3.26
CA LYS A 15 -7.26 3.06 -2.90
C LYS A 15 -8.58 2.65 -2.25
N LYS A 16 -9.05 1.43 -2.52
CA LYS A 16 -10.32 0.93 -1.97
C LYS A 16 -10.10 0.46 -0.54
N LYS A 17 -10.66 1.21 0.41
CA LYS A 17 -10.79 0.78 1.80
C LYS A 17 -12.03 -0.10 1.88
N GLU A 18 -11.87 -1.31 2.39
CA GLU A 18 -12.96 -2.28 2.48
C GLU A 18 -13.66 -2.17 3.82
N LEU A 19 -14.99 -2.11 3.79
CA LEU A 19 -15.80 -2.15 5.00
C LEU A 19 -16.03 -3.62 5.34
N ILE A 20 -15.47 -4.07 6.46
CA ILE A 20 -15.62 -5.43 6.95
C ILE A 20 -16.84 -5.49 7.85
N GLY A 21 -17.73 -6.42 7.56
CA GLY A 21 -18.98 -6.64 8.26
C GLY A 21 -19.87 -7.57 7.45
N ASP A 22 -21.11 -7.68 7.89
CA ASP A 22 -22.11 -8.53 7.24
C ASP A 22 -22.70 -7.84 6.00
N PHE A 23 -21.88 -7.71 4.96
CA PHE A 23 -22.22 -7.02 3.72
C PHE A 23 -22.22 -7.94 2.53
N LYS A 24 -23.08 -7.63 1.56
CA LYS A 24 -23.18 -8.40 0.32
C LYS A 24 -21.89 -8.31 -0.50
N ASN A 25 -21.16 -9.41 -0.56
CA ASN A 25 -20.01 -9.56 -1.45
C ASN A 25 -20.44 -10.14 -2.81
N PRO A 26 -19.93 -9.63 -3.95
CA PRO A 26 -20.29 -10.13 -5.29
C PRO A 26 -19.64 -11.49 -5.62
N GLY A 27 -18.79 -12.02 -4.73
CA GLY A 27 -18.17 -13.34 -4.86
C GLY A 27 -19.17 -14.48 -4.70
N ARG A 28 -18.71 -15.71 -4.94
CA ARG A 28 -19.50 -16.92 -4.73
C ARG A 28 -18.78 -17.83 -3.74
N ALA A 29 -19.50 -18.28 -2.72
CA ALA A 29 -19.07 -19.30 -1.79
C ALA A 29 -20.01 -20.49 -1.88
N TRP A 30 -19.48 -21.70 -1.76
CA TRP A 30 -20.31 -22.91 -1.65
C TRP A 30 -20.82 -23.02 -0.21
N GLN A 31 -22.14 -22.92 -0.04
CA GLN A 31 -22.81 -23.05 1.26
C GLN A 31 -24.06 -23.93 1.10
N ARG A 32 -24.46 -24.59 2.19
CA ARG A 32 -25.67 -25.43 2.22
C ARG A 32 -26.96 -24.60 2.31
N GLU A 33 -26.88 -23.43 2.94
CA GLU A 33 -27.96 -22.46 3.14
C GLU A 33 -27.43 -21.08 2.77
N PRO A 34 -28.28 -20.15 2.30
CA PRO A 34 -27.86 -18.79 2.00
C PRO A 34 -27.55 -18.00 3.28
N GLU A 35 -26.49 -17.20 3.24
CA GLU A 35 -26.14 -16.25 4.29
C GLU A 35 -26.98 -14.98 4.16
N GLU A 36 -27.66 -14.59 5.25
CA GLU A 36 -28.30 -13.27 5.34
C GLU A 36 -27.21 -12.20 5.42
N VAL A 37 -27.32 -11.16 4.59
CA VAL A 37 -26.31 -10.09 4.50
C VAL A 37 -26.99 -8.74 4.29
N ASN A 38 -26.33 -7.66 4.73
CA ASN A 38 -26.79 -6.31 4.41
C ASN A 38 -26.57 -5.99 2.93
N VAL A 39 -27.63 -5.55 2.26
CA VAL A 39 -27.58 -5.15 0.83
C VAL A 39 -26.92 -3.78 0.65
N HIS A 40 -26.84 -2.98 1.72
CA HIS A 40 -26.26 -1.65 1.73
C HIS A 40 -25.05 -1.59 2.66
N ASP A 41 -23.96 -1.00 2.16
CA ASP A 41 -22.69 -0.91 2.88
C ASP A 41 -22.63 0.39 3.71
N PHE A 42 -23.50 0.52 4.71
CA PHE A 42 -23.46 1.68 5.60
C PHE A 42 -22.27 1.58 6.57
N PRO A 43 -21.43 2.63 6.70
CA PRO A 43 -20.26 2.58 7.59
C PRO A 43 -20.59 2.31 9.07
N SER A 44 -21.80 2.64 9.53
CA SER A 44 -22.27 2.37 10.90
C SER A 44 -22.45 0.89 11.20
N ASP A 45 -22.72 0.09 10.17
CA ASP A 45 -23.05 -1.33 10.29
C ASP A 45 -21.79 -2.20 10.13
N GLY A 46 -20.65 -1.55 9.84
CA GLY A 46 -19.36 -2.22 9.67
C GLY A 46 -18.65 -2.45 10.99
N VAL A 47 -18.03 -3.62 11.11
CA VAL A 47 -17.16 -3.98 12.24
C VAL A 47 -15.86 -3.18 12.20
N VAL A 48 -15.26 -3.06 11.01
CA VAL A 48 -14.02 -2.31 10.82
C VAL A 48 -13.85 -1.87 9.38
N ARG A 49 -13.08 -0.80 9.16
CA ARG A 49 -12.64 -0.39 7.82
C ARG A 49 -11.20 -0.80 7.60
N ALA A 50 -11.00 -1.79 6.74
CA ALA A 50 -9.68 -2.26 6.32
C ALA A 50 -9.06 -1.30 5.30
N THR A 51 -7.84 -0.87 5.55
CA THR A 51 -7.03 -0.05 4.65
C THR A 51 -5.86 -0.90 4.14
N PRO A 52 -5.86 -1.29 2.86
CA PRO A 52 -4.74 -2.01 2.26
C PRO A 52 -3.58 -1.07 1.88
N TYR A 53 -2.36 -1.59 1.96
CA TYR A 53 -1.14 -0.97 1.44
C TYR A 53 -0.35 -2.01 0.64
N GLY A 54 -0.16 -1.75 -0.66
CA GLY A 54 0.50 -2.67 -1.57
C GLY A 54 1.96 -2.31 -1.85
N ILE A 55 2.85 -3.29 -1.72
CA ILE A 55 4.27 -3.21 -2.08
C ILE A 55 4.54 -4.23 -3.19
N TYR A 56 5.15 -3.79 -4.29
CA TYR A 56 5.61 -4.62 -5.38
C TYR A 56 7.13 -4.62 -5.44
N ASP A 57 7.73 -5.79 -5.23
CA ASP A 57 9.14 -6.01 -5.50
C ASP A 57 9.31 -6.29 -7.00
N VAL A 58 9.84 -5.28 -7.70
CA VAL A 58 10.00 -5.32 -9.16
C VAL A 58 11.07 -6.32 -9.58
N ILE A 59 12.08 -6.54 -8.74
CA ILE A 59 13.21 -7.42 -9.07
C ILE A 59 12.76 -8.88 -9.04
N HIS A 60 11.94 -9.23 -8.05
CA HIS A 60 11.51 -10.61 -7.84
C HIS A 60 10.09 -10.90 -8.36
N ASN A 61 9.39 -9.90 -8.90
CA ASN A 61 8.00 -10.01 -9.34
C ASN A 61 7.07 -10.54 -8.22
N LEU A 62 7.20 -9.96 -7.03
CA LEU A 62 6.42 -10.36 -5.85
C LEU A 62 5.58 -9.19 -5.33
N GLY A 63 4.28 -9.45 -5.15
CA GLY A 63 3.35 -8.52 -4.53
C GLY A 63 3.12 -8.85 -3.06
N TYR A 64 3.15 -7.82 -2.21
CA TYR A 64 2.83 -7.89 -0.79
C TYR A 64 1.70 -6.93 -0.50
N VAL A 65 0.75 -7.35 0.33
CA VAL A 65 -0.36 -6.50 0.78
C VAL A 65 -0.37 -6.49 2.31
N TYR A 66 -0.34 -5.29 2.88
CA TYR A 66 -0.47 -5.04 4.31
C TYR A 66 -1.84 -4.45 4.56
N VAL A 67 -2.60 -5.02 5.51
CA VAL A 67 -3.95 -4.55 5.81
C VAL A 67 -3.96 -3.99 7.23
N GLY A 68 -4.21 -2.69 7.33
CA GLY A 68 -4.40 -1.99 8.59
C GLY A 68 -5.87 -1.70 8.86
N ILE A 69 -6.20 -1.40 10.11
CA ILE A 69 -7.53 -0.93 10.53
C ILE A 69 -7.58 0.59 10.72
N SER A 70 -6.45 1.27 10.51
CA SER A 70 -6.29 2.71 10.61
C SER A 70 -6.49 3.39 9.25
N ALA A 71 -6.45 4.72 9.23
CA ALA A 71 -6.44 5.48 7.99
C ALA A 71 -5.12 5.27 7.21
N ASP A 72 -5.16 5.51 5.89
CA ASP A 72 -3.95 5.57 5.05
C ASP A 72 -3.14 6.83 5.39
N THR A 73 -2.23 6.71 6.36
CA THR A 73 -1.34 7.78 6.82
C THR A 73 0.11 7.49 6.44
N PRO A 74 1.00 8.50 6.42
CA PRO A 74 2.43 8.29 6.19
C PRO A 74 3.06 7.29 7.16
N GLU A 75 2.62 7.27 8.42
CA GLU A 75 3.05 6.30 9.42
C GLU A 75 2.69 4.89 8.97
N PHE A 76 1.42 4.63 8.64
CA PHE A 76 0.97 3.33 8.17
C PHE A 76 1.73 2.86 6.91
N ALA A 77 1.98 3.78 5.97
CA ALA A 77 2.74 3.50 4.76
C ALA A 77 4.19 3.07 5.05
N VAL A 78 4.88 3.78 5.94
CA VAL A 78 6.26 3.45 6.33
C VAL A 78 6.29 2.17 7.15
N ASP A 79 5.32 1.94 8.03
CA ASP A 79 5.23 0.73 8.85
C ASP A 79 5.08 -0.52 7.97
N ALA A 80 4.26 -0.45 6.92
CA ALA A 80 4.15 -1.50 5.91
C ALA A 80 5.49 -1.78 5.20
N ILE A 81 6.27 -0.73 4.88
CA ILE A 81 7.60 -0.88 4.26
C ILE A 81 8.60 -1.48 5.25
N CYS A 82 8.58 -1.08 6.52
CA CYS A 82 9.41 -1.67 7.56
C CYS A 82 9.09 -3.15 7.76
N HIS A 83 7.81 -3.51 7.84
CA HIS A 83 7.39 -4.90 7.93
C HIS A 83 7.84 -5.70 6.72
N TRP A 84 7.73 -5.16 5.50
CA TRP A 84 8.26 -5.78 4.29
C TRP A 84 9.78 -5.98 4.35
N TRP A 85 10.51 -4.95 4.79
CA TRP A 85 11.96 -4.99 4.88
C TRP A 85 12.44 -6.13 5.79
N GLN A 86 11.78 -6.30 6.93
CA GLN A 86 12.12 -7.29 7.96
C GLN A 86 11.72 -8.73 7.61
N ARG A 87 10.91 -8.95 6.57
CA ARG A 87 10.45 -10.30 6.20
C ARG A 87 11.62 -11.24 5.95
N GLN A 88 11.55 -12.43 6.54
CA GLN A 88 12.57 -13.47 6.36
C GLN A 88 12.42 -14.20 5.03
N ASP A 89 11.19 -14.28 4.51
CA ASP A 89 10.84 -14.94 3.26
C ASP A 89 10.96 -14.03 2.04
N ARG A 90 11.24 -12.73 2.24
CA ARG A 90 11.55 -11.83 1.13
C ARG A 90 12.88 -12.26 0.49
N PRO A 91 12.95 -12.38 -0.85
CA PRO A 91 14.22 -12.63 -1.53
C PRO A 91 15.24 -11.53 -1.24
N ARG A 92 16.47 -11.95 -0.91
CA ARG A 92 17.56 -11.04 -0.56
C ARG A 92 18.65 -11.04 -1.61
N LEU A 93 19.28 -9.90 -1.77
CA LEU A 93 20.37 -9.68 -2.71
C LEU A 93 21.69 -9.45 -1.95
N ALA A 94 22.81 -9.75 -2.60
CA ALA A 94 24.12 -9.53 -1.99
C ALA A 94 24.34 -8.02 -1.82
N HIS A 95 24.40 -7.56 -0.56
CA HIS A 95 24.52 -6.15 -0.13
C HIS A 95 23.25 -5.30 -0.35
N GLU A 96 22.28 -5.41 0.56
CA GLU A 96 21.02 -4.64 0.57
C GLU A 96 21.05 -3.42 1.48
N ASN A 97 22.02 -2.52 1.31
CA ASN A 97 22.04 -1.24 2.06
C ASN A 97 21.42 -0.07 1.28
N LYS A 98 20.87 -0.30 0.08
CA LYS A 98 20.24 0.75 -0.75
C LYS A 98 18.86 0.32 -1.25
N LEU A 99 17.87 1.18 -1.04
CA LEU A 99 16.48 0.96 -1.40
C LEU A 99 15.95 2.10 -2.29
N LEU A 100 15.41 1.76 -3.45
CA LEU A 100 14.65 2.66 -4.31
C LEU A 100 13.15 2.43 -4.08
N ILE A 101 12.43 3.49 -3.74
CA ILE A 101 10.97 3.50 -3.59
C ILE A 101 10.36 4.31 -4.73
N LEU A 102 9.58 3.64 -5.58
CA LEU A 102 8.78 4.26 -6.64
C LEU A 102 7.32 4.40 -6.18
N CYS A 103 6.80 5.62 -6.15
CA CYS A 103 5.41 5.86 -5.74
C CYS A 103 4.74 6.99 -6.54
N ASP A 104 3.41 7.07 -6.47
CA ASP A 104 2.55 7.97 -7.26
C ASP A 104 2.39 9.38 -6.64
N ALA A 105 3.02 9.64 -5.50
CA ALA A 105 2.88 10.87 -4.71
C ALA A 105 1.47 11.11 -4.14
N GLY A 106 0.61 10.09 -4.09
CA GLY A 106 -0.72 10.17 -3.51
C GLY A 106 -0.73 10.06 -1.98
N GLY A 107 -1.58 10.86 -1.33
CA GLY A 107 -1.95 10.69 0.08
C GLY A 107 -0.76 10.51 1.04
N SER A 108 -0.62 9.29 1.57
CA SER A 108 0.35 8.88 2.58
C SER A 108 1.82 8.93 2.13
N ASN A 109 2.09 8.86 0.82
CA ASN A 109 3.46 8.83 0.27
C ASN A 109 3.87 10.15 -0.44
N GLY A 110 3.07 11.20 -0.26
CA GLY A 110 3.21 12.46 -0.99
C GLY A 110 4.53 13.20 -0.76
N TYR A 111 5.12 13.74 -1.83
CA TYR A 111 6.41 14.46 -1.76
C TYR A 111 6.38 15.74 -0.90
N ARG A 112 5.20 16.35 -0.72
CA ARG A 112 4.98 17.53 0.13
C ARG A 112 4.80 17.17 1.60
N THR A 113 4.47 15.92 1.91
CA THR A 113 4.15 15.47 3.25
C THR A 113 5.43 15.35 4.06
N ARG A 114 5.68 16.30 4.98
CA ARG A 114 6.88 16.29 5.84
C ARG A 114 6.95 15.03 6.69
N ASN A 115 5.78 14.57 7.14
CA ASN A 115 5.67 13.38 7.96
C ASN A 115 6.11 12.10 7.24
N TRP A 116 5.86 11.98 5.93
CA TRP A 116 6.37 10.88 5.11
C TRP A 116 7.90 10.82 5.15
N LYS A 117 8.56 11.97 4.95
CA LYS A 117 10.03 12.06 5.00
C LYS A 117 10.56 11.75 6.40
N LYS A 118 9.89 12.26 7.44
CA LYS A 118 10.25 12.03 8.84
C LYS A 118 10.17 10.55 9.20
N GLN A 119 9.05 9.90 8.91
CA GLN A 119 8.85 8.48 9.20
C GLN A 119 9.83 7.60 8.42
N LEU A 120 10.09 7.89 7.14
CA LEU A 120 11.12 7.18 6.38
C LEU A 120 12.49 7.29 7.04
N GLN A 121 12.85 8.49 7.52
CA GLN A 121 14.13 8.69 8.19
C GLN A 121 14.19 7.89 9.50
N GLU A 122 13.25 8.12 10.41
CA GLU A 122 13.30 7.62 11.79
C GLU A 122 12.98 6.13 11.90
N SER A 123 12.06 5.61 11.09
CA SER A 123 11.56 4.24 11.21
C SER A 123 12.23 3.26 10.24
N LEU A 124 12.76 3.73 9.11
CA LEU A 124 13.35 2.88 8.07
C LEU A 124 14.85 3.13 7.88
N VAL A 125 15.26 4.37 7.60
CA VAL A 125 16.66 4.68 7.29
C VAL A 125 17.57 4.49 8.51
N ASP A 126 17.23 5.12 9.62
CA ASP A 126 18.10 5.14 10.82
C ASP A 126 18.25 3.77 11.48
N PRO A 127 17.17 2.95 11.65
CA PRO A 127 17.27 1.65 12.28
C PRO A 127 17.99 0.61 11.42
N TYR A 128 17.74 0.59 10.11
CA TYR A 128 18.30 -0.43 9.20
C TYR A 128 19.54 0.04 8.44
N LYS A 129 20.00 1.26 8.65
CA LYS A 129 21.17 1.87 7.99
C LYS A 129 21.08 1.81 6.47
N LEU A 130 19.91 2.20 5.94
CA LEU A 130 19.60 2.16 4.51
C LEU A 130 19.80 3.51 3.86
N GLU A 131 20.41 3.52 2.69
CA GLU A 131 20.32 4.64 1.75
C GLU A 131 19.00 4.51 0.97
N VAL A 132 18.03 5.37 1.26
CA VAL A 132 16.71 5.35 0.62
C VAL A 132 16.60 6.46 -0.40
N MET A 133 16.28 6.09 -1.65
CA MET A 133 15.92 7.02 -2.71
C MET A 133 14.43 6.90 -3.01
N VAL A 134 13.71 8.01 -2.96
CA VAL A 134 12.28 8.05 -3.31
C VAL A 134 12.13 8.77 -4.65
N CYS A 135 11.49 8.11 -5.61
CA CYS A 135 11.12 8.72 -6.88
C CYS A 135 9.59 8.71 -7.04
N HIS A 136 9.06 9.89 -7.34
CA HIS A 136 7.64 10.05 -7.62
C HIS A 136 7.41 10.01 -9.13
N TYR A 137 6.39 9.28 -9.57
CA TYR A 137 5.97 9.34 -10.96
C TYR A 137 5.52 10.77 -11.31
N PRO A 138 5.84 11.27 -12.52
CA PRO A 138 5.39 12.58 -12.95
C PRO A 138 3.86 12.62 -12.95
N SER A 139 3.28 13.76 -12.56
CA SER A 139 1.84 13.96 -12.64
C SER A 139 1.41 13.85 -14.10
N LEU A 140 0.51 12.91 -14.40
CA LEU A 140 -0.13 12.81 -15.71
C LEU A 140 -0.97 14.08 -15.94
N ARG A 141 -0.35 15.10 -16.54
CA ARG A 141 -1.07 16.14 -17.29
C ARG A 141 -1.35 15.53 -18.67
N LEU A 142 -2.45 14.80 -18.80
CA LEU A 142 -3.05 14.62 -20.12
C LEU A 142 -3.57 16.01 -20.51
N SER A 143 -2.83 16.75 -21.34
CA SER A 143 -3.51 17.82 -22.08
C SER A 143 -4.43 17.11 -23.05
N ALA A 144 -5.74 17.21 -22.80
CA ALA A 144 -6.72 17.04 -23.85
C ALA A 144 -6.55 18.22 -24.81
N SER A 145 -5.51 18.15 -25.65
CA SER A 145 -5.35 18.97 -26.85
C SER A 145 -5.67 18.02 -27.99
N GLY A 146 -6.83 18.28 -28.61
CA GLY A 146 -7.58 17.32 -29.40
C GLY A 146 -6.93 16.86 -30.69
N LEU A 147 -7.48 15.75 -31.16
CA LEU A 147 -7.74 15.44 -32.57
C LEU A 147 -9.16 14.86 -32.64
#